data_AF-A0A916IAP6-F1
#
_entry.id   AF-A0A916IAP6-F1
#
_cell.length_a   1.000
_cell.length_b   1.000
_cell.length_c   1.000
_cell.angle_alpha   90.00
_cell.angle_beta   90.00
_cell.angle_gamma   90.00
#
_symmetry.space_group_name_H-M   'P 1'
#
loop_
_entity.id
_entity.type
_entity.pdbx_description
1 polymer ?
#
loop_
_entity_poly.entity_id
_entity_poly.type
_entity_poly.pdbx_seq_one_letter_code
_entity_poly.pdbx_strand_id
1 'polypeptide(L)'
;MTEPELLEKYEPVLRFAKSERFFPMAVEPYVERCSLFASGPHGVAESLLHHGEPLIRRMGKLKSEQFYIRFVNRALNDSDAWVALAVLSLLGVLIGWFIAGVAGVEVAIVISLIAGSILFMLASPVRLRIIPAALAALFFIVLEVAPIGFFLHPNRQIGIALEYLVLLPVYLIILFYLSVRTMKFILEHVVPEGPGMVMDILSHATEKIAQEAYSEYSKILETHPQPVYYGRVLHETDNESNHWTILQYHFFYAFNDWRLAANGMNHHEGDWELVAVYLKNDEPYVVLFSQHGAGHIEKWDKVNLVVEKHGEKTTHPLVYVALGSHANYSKPEVIRSPNIYKTGVIQRLLFWIDGLIHYIFLLLNPSQKARQIALNEIAARHTDILTEDAFAELRDEEDHYLVSLPLEMATGDGFRIGRKTAHLREHFLKSDSYLKRSKSARKTTHPKVNEWQCVLLNSEPDWVQYKGLWGVKSWLVEESGPPGPKWDRPQKDQTGVLERKRWGRPLEWLAELEKPLQ
;
A
#
# COMPACT_ATOMS: atom_id res chain seq x y z
N MET A 1 -2.10 -22.74 -33.96
CA MET A 1 -2.21 -21.34 -33.51
C MET A 1 -0.81 -20.87 -33.19
N THR A 2 -0.48 -19.62 -33.53
CA THR A 2 0.77 -18.98 -33.12
C THR A 2 0.74 -18.63 -31.61
N GLU A 3 1.88 -18.33 -30.99
CA GLU A 3 1.92 -17.92 -29.57
C GLU A 3 1.02 -16.69 -29.30
N PRO A 4 1.02 -15.62 -30.12
CA PRO A 4 0.11 -14.50 -29.93
C PRO A 4 -1.37 -14.88 -30.08
N GLU A 5 -1.72 -15.75 -31.03
CA GLU A 5 -3.10 -16.24 -31.19
C GLU A 5 -3.57 -17.05 -29.96
N LEU A 6 -2.68 -17.82 -29.33
CA LEU A 6 -2.99 -18.55 -28.10
C LEU A 6 -3.23 -17.59 -26.93
N LEU A 7 -2.39 -16.58 -26.77
CA LEU A 7 -2.55 -15.53 -25.76
C LEU A 7 -3.84 -14.75 -25.97
N GLU A 8 -4.17 -14.39 -27.21
CA GLU A 8 -5.42 -13.70 -27.54
C GLU A 8 -6.64 -14.57 -27.27
N LYS A 9 -6.59 -15.87 -27.59
CA LYS A 9 -7.70 -16.80 -27.37
C LYS A 9 -8.09 -16.91 -25.89
N TYR A 10 -7.13 -16.90 -24.97
CA TYR A 10 -7.37 -17.04 -23.54
C TYR A 10 -7.11 -15.74 -22.75
N GLU A 11 -7.13 -14.60 -23.44
CA GLU A 11 -6.78 -13.29 -22.87
C GLU A 11 -7.70 -12.95 -21.67
N PRO A 12 -7.15 -12.63 -20.48
CA PRO A 12 -7.96 -12.32 -19.32
C PRO A 12 -8.62 -10.94 -19.41
N VAL A 13 -9.80 -10.86 -18.82
CA VAL A 13 -10.52 -9.60 -18.62
C VAL A 13 -10.44 -9.21 -17.15
N LEU A 14 -9.87 -8.05 -16.88
CA LEU A 14 -9.68 -7.54 -15.52
C LEU A 14 -10.80 -6.55 -15.15
N ARG A 15 -11.36 -6.71 -13.96
CA ARG A 15 -12.32 -5.79 -13.33
C ARG A 15 -11.71 -5.16 -12.10
N PHE A 16 -11.75 -3.84 -12.05
CA PHE A 16 -11.21 -3.03 -10.96
C PHE A 16 -12.32 -2.41 -10.14
N ALA A 17 -12.01 -2.04 -8.90
CA ALA A 17 -12.93 -1.23 -8.11
C ALA A 17 -13.07 0.19 -8.68
N LYS A 18 -14.20 0.86 -8.43
CA LYS A 18 -14.45 2.22 -8.92
C LYS A 18 -13.40 3.24 -8.45
N SER A 19 -12.83 3.02 -7.28
CA SER A 19 -11.85 3.90 -6.67
C SER A 19 -10.40 3.57 -7.03
N GLU A 20 -10.15 2.61 -7.95
CA GLU A 20 -8.79 2.24 -8.39
C GLU A 20 -8.08 3.39 -9.12
N ARG A 21 -6.79 3.58 -8.81
CA ARG A 21 -5.95 4.66 -9.35
C ARG A 21 -4.93 4.17 -10.36
N PHE A 22 -4.44 2.95 -10.21
CA PHE A 22 -3.36 2.42 -11.01
C PHE A 22 -3.86 1.24 -11.85
N PHE A 23 -3.57 1.29 -13.15
CA PHE A 23 -3.94 0.24 -14.09
C PHE A 23 -2.68 -0.28 -14.80
N PRO A 24 -2.72 -1.51 -15.33
CA PRO A 24 -1.57 -2.10 -16.01
C PRO A 24 -1.05 -1.23 -17.15
N MET A 25 0.26 -1.10 -17.25
CA MET A 25 0.92 -0.21 -18.20
C MET A 25 2.22 -0.83 -18.74
N ALA A 26 2.73 -0.25 -19.83
CA ALA A 26 4.06 -0.55 -20.33
C ALA A 26 5.13 -0.21 -19.29
N VAL A 27 6.18 -1.02 -19.21
CA VAL A 27 7.37 -0.81 -18.38
C VAL A 27 8.16 0.41 -18.84
N GLU A 28 8.23 0.64 -20.16
CA GLU A 28 9.13 1.62 -20.76
C GLU A 28 8.85 3.06 -20.27
N PRO A 29 7.59 3.58 -20.30
CA PRO A 29 7.29 4.91 -19.79
C PRO A 29 7.50 5.06 -18.28
N TYR A 30 7.42 3.98 -17.51
CA TYR A 30 7.74 3.99 -16.08
C TYR A 30 9.26 4.15 -15.87
N VAL A 31 10.05 3.31 -16.54
CA VAL A 31 11.51 3.32 -16.41
C VAL A 31 12.11 4.62 -16.94
N GLU A 32 11.52 5.25 -17.95
CA GLU A 32 11.95 6.58 -18.45
C GLU A 32 11.86 7.70 -17.40
N ARG A 33 10.96 7.56 -16.40
CA ARG A 33 10.84 8.50 -15.27
C ARG A 33 11.65 8.08 -14.05
N CYS A 34 12.17 6.85 -14.06
CA CYS A 34 12.90 6.30 -12.94
C CYS A 34 14.35 6.78 -12.89
N SER A 35 14.89 6.76 -11.68
CA SER A 35 16.33 6.92 -11.42
C SER A 35 16.87 5.67 -10.74
N LEU A 36 18.09 5.27 -11.08
CA LEU A 36 18.75 4.09 -10.54
C LEU A 36 19.62 4.45 -9.34
N PHE A 37 19.47 3.70 -8.26
CA PHE A 37 20.26 3.85 -7.04
C PHE A 37 20.91 2.52 -6.67
N ALA A 38 22.17 2.60 -6.21
CA ALA A 38 22.86 1.46 -5.65
C ALA A 38 22.42 1.25 -4.19
N SER A 39 22.20 -0.01 -3.79
CA SER A 39 21.88 -0.40 -2.41
C SER A 39 23.03 -1.11 -1.68
N GLY A 40 24.19 -1.24 -2.31
CA GLY A 40 25.34 -1.91 -1.72
C GLY A 40 26.66 -1.68 -2.50
N PRO A 41 27.81 -2.14 -1.96
CA PRO A 41 29.12 -1.84 -2.51
C PRO A 41 29.33 -2.29 -3.96
N HIS A 42 28.80 -3.47 -4.33
CA HIS A 42 28.90 -3.97 -5.70
C HIS A 42 28.09 -3.09 -6.67
N GLY A 43 26.90 -2.67 -6.25
CA GLY A 43 26.07 -1.75 -7.04
C GLY A 43 26.74 -0.38 -7.23
N VAL A 44 27.45 0.13 -6.23
CA VAL A 44 28.20 1.40 -6.35
C VAL A 44 29.33 1.26 -7.38
N ALA A 45 30.11 0.18 -7.31
CA ALA A 45 31.21 -0.07 -8.25
C ALA A 45 30.68 -0.22 -9.70
N GLU A 46 29.61 -1.00 -9.89
CA GLU A 46 29.00 -1.22 -11.19
C GLU A 46 28.28 0.04 -11.72
N SER A 47 27.78 0.90 -10.85
CA SER A 47 27.14 2.15 -11.26
C SER A 47 28.08 3.05 -12.07
N LEU A 48 29.36 3.06 -11.73
CA LEU A 48 30.37 3.89 -12.39
C LEU A 48 30.70 3.42 -13.83
N LEU A 49 30.46 2.15 -14.16
CA LEU A 49 30.84 1.54 -15.44
C LEU A 49 29.88 1.87 -16.60
N HIS A 50 28.64 2.25 -16.30
CA HIS A 50 27.58 2.43 -17.31
C HIS A 50 26.99 3.85 -17.31
N HIS A 51 27.83 4.84 -17.05
CA HIS A 51 27.41 6.25 -17.01
C HIS A 51 27.11 6.78 -18.42
N GLY A 52 25.89 7.27 -18.68
CA GLY A 52 25.52 7.97 -19.91
C GLY A 52 24.53 7.25 -20.85
N GLU A 53 24.11 6.03 -20.55
CA GLU A 53 23.07 5.32 -21.32
C GLU A 53 21.66 5.53 -20.72
N PRO A 54 20.58 5.46 -21.52
CA PRO A 54 19.21 5.44 -21.00
C PRO A 54 19.01 4.29 -20.02
N LEU A 55 18.24 4.55 -18.94
CA LEU A 55 18.08 3.60 -17.83
C LEU A 55 17.61 2.21 -18.30
N ILE A 56 16.66 2.15 -19.22
CA ILE A 56 16.10 0.89 -19.73
C ILE A 56 17.17 -0.05 -20.33
N ARG A 57 18.17 0.50 -21.04
CA ARG A 57 19.28 -0.28 -21.62
C ARG A 57 20.30 -0.65 -20.56
N ARG A 58 20.55 0.27 -19.63
CA ARG A 58 21.46 0.05 -18.51
C ARG A 58 20.98 -1.11 -17.65
N MET A 59 19.68 -1.18 -17.35
CA MET A 59 19.07 -2.21 -16.49
C MET A 59 19.39 -3.64 -16.94
N GLY A 60 19.35 -3.94 -18.24
CA GLY A 60 19.67 -5.28 -18.74
C GLY A 60 21.15 -5.63 -18.71
N LYS A 61 22.04 -4.65 -18.53
CA LYS A 61 23.49 -4.86 -18.42
C LYS A 61 23.95 -5.08 -16.98
N LEU A 62 23.15 -4.65 -16.00
CA LEU A 62 23.49 -4.77 -14.58
C LEU A 62 23.49 -6.24 -14.15
N LYS A 63 24.63 -6.69 -13.64
CA LYS A 63 24.81 -8.06 -13.14
C LYS A 63 24.44 -8.20 -11.68
N SER A 64 24.66 -7.14 -10.89
CA SER A 64 24.36 -7.12 -9.46
C SER A 64 22.87 -6.88 -9.19
N GLU A 65 22.39 -7.50 -8.12
CA GLU A 65 21.09 -7.32 -7.50
C GLU A 65 21.03 -6.11 -6.56
N GLN A 66 22.17 -5.47 -6.28
CA GLN A 66 22.30 -4.39 -5.30
C GLN A 66 21.88 -3.04 -5.88
N PHE A 67 20.74 -3.02 -6.57
CA PHE A 67 20.14 -1.82 -7.13
C PHE A 67 18.65 -1.74 -6.82
N TYR A 68 18.14 -0.52 -6.82
CA TYR A 68 16.73 -0.24 -6.90
C TYR A 68 16.49 0.94 -7.83
N ILE A 69 15.33 0.96 -8.47
CA ILE A 69 14.86 2.13 -9.22
C ILE A 69 13.82 2.87 -8.40
N ARG A 70 13.80 4.19 -8.52
CA ARG A 70 12.81 5.05 -7.86
C ARG A 70 12.02 5.79 -8.92
N PHE A 71 10.70 5.75 -8.84
CA PHE A 71 9.81 6.40 -9.80
C PHE A 71 9.59 7.88 -9.47
N VAL A 72 9.42 8.20 -8.20
CA VAL A 72 9.22 9.56 -7.70
C VAL A 72 10.54 10.19 -7.31
N ASN A 73 11.15 10.93 -8.24
CA ASN A 73 12.44 11.61 -8.05
C ASN A 73 12.25 13.13 -7.96
N ARG A 74 11.82 13.64 -6.80
CA ARG A 74 11.81 15.08 -6.54
C ARG A 74 12.96 15.47 -5.61
N ALA A 75 13.75 16.46 -6.04
CA ALA A 75 14.73 17.12 -5.19
C ALA A 75 14.01 17.61 -3.91
N LEU A 76 14.61 17.37 -2.74
CA LEU A 76 14.06 17.61 -1.40
C LEU A 76 13.09 16.55 -0.83
N ASN A 77 12.91 15.38 -1.45
CA ASN A 77 12.30 14.24 -0.75
C ASN A 77 13.35 13.49 0.08
N ASP A 78 13.14 13.54 1.40
CA ASP A 78 13.85 12.91 2.50
C ASP A 78 15.37 13.18 2.57
N SER A 79 16.22 12.51 1.80
CA SER A 79 17.68 12.51 2.07
C SER A 79 18.33 13.89 1.95
N ASP A 80 18.00 14.66 0.91
CA ASP A 80 18.69 15.91 0.60
C ASP A 80 18.34 17.01 1.60
N ALA A 81 17.08 17.04 2.06
CA ALA A 81 16.62 17.98 3.07
C ALA A 81 17.26 17.69 4.44
N TRP A 82 17.38 16.41 4.82
CA TRP A 82 18.07 15.99 6.04
C TRP A 82 19.57 16.27 6.00
N VAL A 83 20.22 16.05 4.85
CA VAL A 83 21.65 16.37 4.68
C VAL A 83 21.88 17.89 4.74
N ALA A 84 21.06 18.68 4.04
CA ALA A 84 21.13 20.14 4.10
C ALA A 84 20.91 20.64 5.54
N LEU A 85 19.92 20.09 6.25
CA LEU A 85 19.69 20.41 7.65
C LEU A 85 20.90 20.07 8.50
N ALA A 86 21.51 18.89 8.34
CA ALA A 86 22.68 18.48 9.10
C ALA A 86 23.87 19.45 8.89
N VAL A 87 24.14 19.82 7.64
CA VAL A 87 25.20 20.77 7.28
C VAL A 87 24.92 22.16 7.88
N LEU A 88 23.69 22.67 7.72
CA LEU A 88 23.28 23.96 8.27
C LEU A 88 23.30 23.97 9.81
N SER A 89 22.94 22.85 10.45
CA SER A 89 22.97 22.70 11.90
C SER A 89 24.40 22.76 12.42
N LEU A 90 25.35 22.09 11.74
CA LEU A 90 26.76 22.12 12.10
C LEU A 90 27.33 23.54 11.97
N LEU A 91 27.04 24.23 10.86
CA LEU A 91 27.42 25.63 10.67
C LEU A 91 26.78 26.55 11.73
N GLY A 92 25.51 26.35 12.04
CA GLY A 92 24.78 27.09 13.07
C GLY A 92 25.39 26.93 14.46
N VAL A 93 25.80 25.71 14.83
CA VAL A 93 26.50 25.44 16.09
C VAL A 93 27.85 26.15 16.13
N LEU A 94 28.63 26.11 15.04
CA LEU A 94 29.93 26.79 14.96
C LEU A 94 29.78 28.31 15.08
N ILE A 95 28.81 28.91 14.38
CA ILE A 95 28.51 30.34 14.43
C ILE A 95 27.98 30.73 15.82
N GLY A 96 27.05 29.94 16.38
CA GLY A 96 26.48 30.16 17.70
C GLY A 96 27.55 30.14 18.79
N TRP A 97 28.45 29.16 18.74
CA TRP A 97 29.60 29.10 19.63
C TRP A 97 30.51 30.32 19.50
N PHE A 98 30.80 30.77 18.28
CA PHE A 98 31.64 31.93 18.02
C PHE A 98 31.03 33.24 18.56
N ILE A 99 29.72 33.42 18.44
CA ILE A 99 29.02 34.66 18.84
C ILE A 99 28.73 34.70 20.35
N ALA A 100 28.27 33.59 20.91
CA ALA A 100 27.65 33.57 22.25
C ALA A 100 28.10 32.37 23.12
N GLY A 101 29.18 31.68 22.76
CA GLY A 101 29.70 30.55 23.52
C GLY A 101 28.67 29.43 23.68
N VAL A 102 28.56 28.88 24.90
CA VAL A 102 27.66 27.74 25.20
C VAL A 102 26.18 28.09 24.95
N ALA A 103 25.74 29.29 25.34
CA ALA A 103 24.36 29.72 25.12
C ALA A 103 24.01 29.78 23.62
N GLY A 104 24.96 30.18 22.77
CA GLY A 104 24.77 30.16 21.32
C GLY A 104 24.67 28.75 20.74
N VAL A 105 25.40 27.78 21.30
CA VAL A 105 25.28 26.36 20.95
C VAL A 105 23.90 25.82 21.35
N GLU A 106 23.43 26.11 22.55
CA GLU A 106 22.09 25.68 23.02
C GLU A 106 20.98 26.20 22.10
N VAL A 107 21.01 27.49 21.75
CA VAL A 107 20.05 28.09 20.82
C VAL A 107 20.13 27.43 19.44
N ALA A 108 21.33 27.20 18.91
CA ALA A 108 21.52 26.55 17.61
C ALA A 108 20.96 25.12 17.59
N ILE A 109 21.15 24.36 18.67
CA ILE A 109 20.59 23.01 18.83
C ILE A 109 19.05 23.07 18.83
N VAL A 110 18.45 23.98 19.61
CA VAL A 110 16.99 24.14 19.67
C VAL A 110 16.42 24.49 18.30
N ILE A 111 17.02 25.44 17.57
CA ILE A 111 16.60 25.80 16.21
C ILE A 111 16.70 24.59 15.26
N SER A 112 17.78 23.82 15.35
CA SER A 112 18.00 22.64 14.53
C SER A 112 16.95 21.55 14.80
N LEU A 113 16.59 21.34 16.07
CA LEU A 113 15.53 20.41 16.47
C LEU A 113 14.15 20.85 15.98
N ILE A 114 13.84 22.15 16.06
CA ILE A 114 12.59 22.71 15.52
C ILE A 114 12.54 22.53 14.00
N ALA A 115 13.59 22.91 13.29
CA ALA A 115 13.69 22.76 11.84
C ALA A 115 13.58 21.29 11.41
N GLY A 116 14.26 20.39 12.12
CA GLY A 116 14.17 18.94 11.89
C GLY A 116 12.76 18.40 12.11
N SER A 117 12.07 18.88 13.15
CA SER A 117 10.70 18.48 13.46
C SER A 117 9.71 18.98 12.39
N ILE A 118 9.89 20.21 11.89
CA ILE A 118 9.09 20.76 10.77
C ILE A 118 9.34 19.94 9.50
N LEU A 119 10.60 19.67 9.16
CA LEU A 119 10.93 18.85 7.99
C LEU A 119 10.35 17.43 8.11
N PHE A 120 10.43 16.82 9.29
CA PHE A 120 9.84 15.51 9.56
C PHE A 120 8.32 15.51 9.38
N MET A 121 7.62 16.55 9.83
CA MET A 121 6.18 16.71 9.62
C MET A 121 5.82 16.94 8.15
N LEU A 122 6.60 17.77 7.42
CA LEU A 122 6.34 18.10 6.02
C LEU A 122 6.66 16.94 5.05
N ALA A 123 7.42 15.94 5.50
CA ALA A 123 7.70 14.74 4.72
C ALA A 123 6.44 13.93 4.40
N SER A 124 5.40 14.03 5.23
CA SER A 124 4.15 13.28 5.04
C SER A 124 2.91 14.00 5.56
N PRO A 125 1.83 14.09 4.76
CA PRO A 125 0.55 14.65 5.20
C PRO A 125 0.00 14.01 6.48
N VAL A 126 0.18 12.71 6.68
CA VAL A 126 -0.24 12.02 7.91
C VAL A 126 0.48 12.61 9.13
N ARG A 127 1.80 12.78 9.05
CA ARG A 127 2.60 13.32 10.15
C ARG A 127 2.19 14.75 10.50
N LEU A 128 1.89 15.56 9.48
CA LEU A 128 1.40 16.94 9.66
C LEU A 128 0.00 17.00 10.30
N ARG A 129 -0.83 15.96 10.15
CA ARG A 129 -2.12 15.85 10.84
C ARG A 129 -1.95 15.36 12.29
N ILE A 130 -1.14 14.33 12.51
CA ILE A 130 -1.03 13.67 13.83
C ILE A 130 -0.16 14.43 14.83
N ILE A 131 1.02 14.92 14.43
CA ILE A 131 1.98 15.51 15.40
C ILE A 131 1.41 16.78 16.04
N PRO A 132 0.85 17.76 15.30
CA PRO A 132 0.23 18.93 15.92
C PRO A 132 -0.96 18.57 16.81
N ALA A 133 -1.74 17.55 16.44
CA ALA A 133 -2.83 17.04 17.26
C ALA A 133 -2.33 16.42 18.57
N ALA A 134 -1.26 15.62 18.53
CA ALA A 134 -0.62 15.08 19.72
C ALA A 134 -0.08 16.18 20.65
N LEU A 135 0.54 17.22 20.08
CA LEU A 135 0.99 18.39 20.84
C LEU A 135 -0.19 19.16 21.46
N ALA A 136 -1.30 19.30 20.73
CA ALA A 136 -2.53 19.92 21.26
C ALA A 136 -3.14 19.09 22.40
N ALA A 137 -3.19 17.77 22.27
CA ALA A 137 -3.64 16.88 23.35
C ALA A 137 -2.76 17.04 24.59
N LEU A 138 -1.44 17.01 24.42
CA LEU A 138 -0.49 17.23 25.52
C LEU A 138 -0.68 18.61 26.15
N PHE A 139 -0.88 19.65 25.34
CA PHE A 139 -1.14 21.01 25.83
C PHE A 139 -2.39 21.08 26.71
N PHE A 140 -3.50 20.47 26.29
CA PHE A 140 -4.72 20.44 27.10
C PHE A 140 -4.57 19.60 28.38
N ILE A 141 -3.91 18.44 28.30
CA ILE A 141 -3.58 17.62 29.49
C ILE A 141 -2.75 18.43 30.49
N VAL A 142 -1.72 19.15 30.00
CA VAL A 142 -0.89 20.02 30.84
C VAL A 142 -1.74 21.15 31.42
N LEU A 143 -2.61 21.82 30.65
CA LEU A 143 -3.47 22.90 31.16
C LEU A 143 -4.53 22.44 32.17
N GLU A 144 -4.95 21.17 32.11
CA GLU A 144 -5.87 20.57 33.09
C GLU A 144 -5.15 20.23 34.41
N VAL A 145 -3.86 19.90 34.35
CA VAL A 145 -3.02 19.60 35.54
C VAL A 145 -2.35 20.85 36.12
N ALA A 146 -1.97 21.81 35.27
CA ALA A 146 -1.33 23.07 35.62
C ALA A 146 -2.14 24.09 36.47
N PRO A 147 -3.47 24.02 36.69
CA PRO A 147 -4.19 25.01 37.50
C PRO A 147 -3.72 25.04 38.95
N ILE A 148 -2.99 24.00 39.38
CA ILE A 148 -2.26 23.96 40.65
C ILE A 148 -1.29 25.15 40.76
N GLY A 149 -0.60 25.60 39.72
CA GLY A 149 0.38 26.69 39.84
C GLY A 149 -0.24 28.08 40.00
N PHE A 150 -1.17 28.42 39.10
CA PHE A 150 -1.80 29.75 39.01
C PHE A 150 -2.77 30.01 40.16
N PHE A 151 -3.62 29.03 40.51
CA PHE A 151 -4.60 29.18 41.58
C PHE A 151 -4.07 28.75 42.97
N LEU A 152 -2.81 28.32 43.13
CA LEU A 152 -2.17 28.23 44.45
C LEU A 152 -1.41 29.52 44.85
N HIS A 153 -1.24 30.47 43.92
CA HIS A 153 -0.56 31.75 44.17
C HIS A 153 -1.50 32.93 43.86
N PRO A 154 -2.50 33.19 44.72
CA PRO A 154 -3.53 34.19 44.47
C PRO A 154 -2.93 35.57 44.17
N ASN A 155 -3.48 36.24 43.16
CA ASN A 155 -2.97 37.53 42.70
C ASN A 155 -3.27 38.63 43.73
N ARG A 156 -2.24 39.39 44.13
CA ARG A 156 -2.37 40.48 45.12
C ARG A 156 -3.34 41.61 44.71
N GLN A 157 -3.71 41.69 43.43
CA GLN A 157 -4.59 42.74 42.89
C GLN A 157 -6.06 42.29 42.73
N ILE A 158 -6.34 40.98 42.78
CA ILE A 158 -7.68 40.42 42.57
C ILE A 158 -8.19 39.90 43.91
N GLY A 159 -9.46 40.16 44.24
CA GLY A 159 -10.05 39.62 45.46
C GLY A 159 -10.13 38.09 45.39
N ILE A 160 -9.67 37.41 46.45
CA ILE A 160 -9.66 35.94 46.57
C ILE A 160 -11.04 35.35 46.23
N ALA A 161 -12.13 35.97 46.68
CA ALA A 161 -13.48 35.52 46.35
C ALA A 161 -13.78 35.55 44.84
N LEU A 162 -13.35 36.58 44.12
CA LEU A 162 -13.53 36.68 42.67
C LEU A 162 -12.65 35.66 41.93
N GLU A 163 -11.42 35.46 42.40
CA GLU A 163 -10.46 34.52 41.81
C GLU A 163 -10.94 33.07 41.91
N TYR A 164 -11.42 32.63 43.09
CA TYR A 164 -11.84 31.24 43.30
C TYR A 164 -13.32 30.96 43.01
N LEU A 165 -14.25 31.90 43.26
CA LEU A 165 -15.69 31.64 43.07
C LEU A 165 -16.18 32.00 41.66
N VAL A 166 -15.42 32.78 40.89
CA VAL A 166 -15.85 33.23 39.55
C VAL A 166 -14.82 32.84 38.49
N LEU A 167 -13.57 33.30 38.61
CA LEU A 167 -12.57 33.09 37.55
C LEU A 167 -12.16 31.62 37.41
N LEU A 168 -11.94 30.91 38.52
CA LEU A 168 -11.59 29.48 38.50
C LEU A 168 -12.70 28.61 37.86
N PRO A 169 -13.99 28.69 38.27
CA PRO A 169 -15.05 27.93 37.62
C PRO A 169 -15.21 28.26 36.13
N VAL A 170 -15.12 29.54 35.76
CA VAL A 170 -15.21 29.96 34.34
C VAL A 170 -14.04 29.40 33.53
N TYR A 171 -12.82 29.49 34.06
CA TYR A 171 -11.63 28.88 33.45
C TYR A 171 -11.81 27.38 33.26
N LEU A 172 -12.23 26.65 34.30
CA LEU A 172 -12.43 25.20 34.25
C LEU A 172 -13.51 24.80 33.25
N ILE A 173 -14.63 25.53 33.18
CA ILE A 173 -15.71 25.25 32.22
C ILE A 173 -15.23 25.46 30.77
N ILE A 174 -14.54 26.58 30.50
CA ILE A 174 -14.02 26.88 29.17
C ILE A 174 -12.95 25.87 28.78
N LEU A 175 -12.01 25.57 29.69
CA LEU A 175 -10.96 24.59 29.47
C LEU A 175 -11.54 23.21 29.19
N PHE A 176 -12.47 22.75 30.01
CA PHE A 176 -13.14 21.46 29.83
C PHE A 176 -13.88 21.39 28.49
N TYR A 177 -14.64 22.44 28.13
CA TYR A 177 -15.34 22.50 26.84
C TYR A 177 -14.37 22.42 25.64
N LEU A 178 -13.29 23.20 25.66
CA LEU A 178 -12.28 23.21 24.60
C LEU A 178 -11.50 21.90 24.53
N SER A 179 -11.15 21.33 25.68
CA SER A 179 -10.46 20.05 25.79
C SER A 179 -11.33 18.93 25.23
N VAL A 180 -12.57 18.79 25.68
CA VAL A 180 -13.51 17.78 25.17
C VAL A 180 -13.71 17.91 23.65
N ARG A 181 -13.87 19.13 23.14
CA ARG A 181 -14.03 19.36 21.70
C ARG A 181 -12.76 19.00 20.90
N THR A 182 -11.59 19.35 21.43
CA THR A 182 -10.30 19.03 20.81
C THR A 182 -10.04 17.53 20.83
N MET A 183 -10.20 16.89 21.99
CA MET A 183 -10.04 15.45 22.15
C MET A 183 -11.02 14.67 21.28
N LYS A 184 -12.27 15.11 21.17
CA LYS A 184 -13.24 14.51 20.24
C LYS A 184 -12.74 14.57 18.79
N PHE A 185 -12.24 15.73 18.34
CA PHE A 185 -11.69 15.86 16.98
C PHE A 185 -10.50 14.92 16.75
N ILE A 186 -9.54 14.91 17.69
CA ILE A 186 -8.35 14.05 17.64
C ILE A 186 -8.75 12.58 17.57
N LEU A 187 -9.67 12.15 18.44
CA LEU A 187 -10.15 10.77 18.48
C LEU A 187 -10.89 10.38 17.20
N GLU A 188 -11.70 11.26 16.62
CA GLU A 188 -12.50 10.94 15.43
C GLU A 188 -11.71 10.99 14.12
N HIS A 189 -10.69 11.85 14.01
CA HIS A 189 -10.03 12.15 12.73
C HIS A 189 -8.53 11.84 12.71
N VAL A 190 -7.87 11.77 13.86
CA VAL A 190 -6.40 11.69 13.94
C VAL A 190 -5.96 10.31 14.40
N VAL A 191 -6.54 9.82 15.49
CA VAL A 191 -6.18 8.52 16.09
C VAL A 191 -6.35 7.34 15.12
N PRO A 192 -7.39 7.28 14.27
CA PRO A 192 -7.52 6.22 13.26
C PRO A 192 -6.40 6.19 12.22
N GLU A 193 -5.68 7.30 12.04
CA GLU A 193 -4.52 7.37 11.12
C GLU A 193 -3.21 6.93 11.80
N GLY A 194 -3.22 6.66 13.11
CA GLY A 194 -2.05 6.32 13.91
C GLY A 194 -1.20 5.17 13.35
N PRO A 195 -1.79 4.00 13.03
CA PRO A 195 -1.06 2.91 12.37
C PRO A 195 -0.45 3.33 11.03
N GLY A 196 -1.19 4.13 10.26
CA GLY A 196 -0.72 4.71 9.00
C GLY A 196 0.52 5.58 9.18
N MET A 197 0.59 6.38 10.25
CA MET A 197 1.77 7.20 10.58
C MET A 197 2.96 6.34 10.96
N VAL A 198 2.77 5.31 11.80
CA VAL A 198 3.89 4.43 12.19
C VAL A 198 4.47 3.74 10.95
N MET A 199 3.62 3.23 10.08
CA MET A 199 4.04 2.64 8.81
C MET A 199 4.72 3.66 7.91
N ASP A 200 4.21 4.88 7.84
CA ASP A 200 4.81 5.98 7.07
C ASP A 200 6.17 6.43 7.61
N ILE A 201 6.45 6.27 8.91
CA ILE A 201 7.77 6.51 9.52
C ILE A 201 8.75 5.37 9.18
N LEU A 202 8.27 4.13 9.19
CA LEU A 202 9.08 2.94 8.94
C LEU A 202 9.29 2.64 7.44
N SER A 203 8.49 3.26 6.57
CA SER A 203 8.51 3.08 5.12
C SER A 203 9.14 4.28 4.41
N HIS A 204 9.85 4.00 3.31
CA HIS A 204 10.32 5.03 2.40
C HIS A 204 9.32 5.32 1.26
N ALA A 205 8.10 4.78 1.32
CA ALA A 205 7.08 4.91 0.28
C ALA A 205 5.93 5.87 0.66
N THR A 206 6.16 6.87 1.51
CA THR A 206 5.17 7.75 2.20
C THR A 206 3.88 8.15 1.45
N GLU A 207 2.84 8.60 2.17
CA GLU A 207 1.58 9.09 1.54
C GLU A 207 1.86 10.14 0.44
N LYS A 208 2.86 11.01 0.66
CA LYS A 208 3.29 12.00 -0.32
C LYS A 208 3.82 11.34 -1.61
N ILE A 209 4.66 10.32 -1.48
CA ILE A 209 5.19 9.56 -2.62
C ILE A 209 4.06 8.89 -3.39
N ALA A 210 3.07 8.29 -2.71
CA ALA A 210 1.92 7.70 -3.38
C ALA A 210 1.09 8.74 -4.18
N GLN A 211 0.89 9.94 -3.63
CA GLN A 211 0.20 11.03 -4.33
C GLN A 211 1.00 11.53 -5.55
N GLU A 212 2.33 11.65 -5.40
CA GLU A 212 3.21 12.05 -6.50
C GLU A 212 3.28 10.97 -7.59
N ALA A 213 3.36 9.70 -7.21
CA ALA A 213 3.30 8.55 -8.13
C ALA A 213 1.99 8.55 -8.93
N TYR A 214 0.85 8.81 -8.29
CA TYR A 214 -0.42 8.97 -8.98
C TYR A 214 -0.39 10.14 -9.98
N SER A 215 0.20 11.27 -9.62
CA SER A 215 0.34 12.40 -10.54
C SER A 215 1.24 12.08 -11.74
N GLU A 216 2.35 11.36 -11.54
CA GLU A 216 3.25 10.96 -12.62
C GLU A 216 2.61 9.91 -13.52
N TYR A 217 1.93 8.91 -12.94
CA TYR A 217 1.16 7.91 -13.67
C TYR A 217 0.04 8.56 -14.52
N SER A 218 -0.68 9.54 -13.97
CA SER A 218 -1.71 10.27 -14.72
C SER A 218 -1.12 10.99 -15.95
N LYS A 219 0.11 11.50 -15.88
CA LYS A 219 0.81 12.09 -17.04
C LYS A 219 1.21 11.03 -18.06
N ILE A 220 1.61 9.83 -17.62
CA ILE A 220 1.91 8.72 -18.52
C ILE A 220 0.65 8.33 -19.30
N LEU A 221 -0.51 8.24 -18.65
CA LEU A 221 -1.77 7.91 -19.32
C LEU A 221 -2.21 8.94 -20.38
N GLU A 222 -1.72 10.18 -20.32
CA GLU A 222 -2.00 11.17 -21.37
C GLU A 222 -1.34 10.81 -22.69
N THR A 223 -0.12 10.25 -22.66
CA THR A 223 0.68 9.88 -23.84
C THR A 223 0.62 8.39 -24.19
N HIS A 224 0.46 7.51 -23.19
CA HIS A 224 0.34 6.06 -23.31
C HIS A 224 -0.99 5.60 -22.70
N PRO A 225 -2.13 5.88 -23.35
CA PRO A 225 -3.45 5.64 -22.78
C PRO A 225 -3.89 4.17 -22.82
N GLN A 226 -3.15 3.29 -23.50
CA GLN A 226 -3.52 1.90 -23.69
C GLN A 226 -2.90 1.03 -22.59
N PRO A 227 -3.70 0.20 -21.89
CA PRO A 227 -3.17 -0.72 -20.91
C PRO A 227 -2.41 -1.87 -21.58
N VAL A 228 -1.36 -2.35 -20.92
CA VAL A 228 -0.44 -3.36 -21.47
C VAL A 228 -0.39 -4.57 -20.54
N TYR A 229 -0.37 -5.76 -21.14
CA TYR A 229 0.10 -6.97 -20.46
C TYR A 229 1.28 -7.58 -21.24
N TYR A 230 2.13 -8.28 -20.50
CA TYR A 230 3.26 -9.02 -21.05
C TYR A 230 2.92 -10.51 -21.09
N GLY A 231 2.73 -11.04 -22.29
CA GLY A 231 2.34 -12.43 -22.52
C GLY A 231 3.56 -13.35 -22.67
N ARG A 232 3.59 -14.49 -21.99
CA ARG A 232 4.62 -15.52 -22.15
C ARG A 232 3.98 -16.89 -22.39
N VAL A 233 4.41 -17.60 -23.43
CA VAL A 233 3.95 -18.96 -23.74
C VAL A 233 5.07 -19.95 -23.46
N LEU A 234 4.75 -21.02 -22.74
CA LEU A 234 5.71 -22.09 -22.40
C LEU A 234 5.12 -23.45 -22.73
N HIS A 235 5.98 -24.37 -23.11
CA HIS A 235 5.61 -25.75 -23.39
C HIS A 235 6.43 -26.68 -22.50
N GLU A 236 5.75 -27.53 -21.75
CA GLU A 236 6.36 -28.51 -20.85
C GLU A 236 5.71 -29.89 -21.07
N THR A 237 6.36 -30.95 -20.60
CA THR A 237 5.79 -32.31 -20.61
C THR A 237 6.00 -32.91 -19.25
N ASP A 238 4.93 -33.43 -18.65
CA ASP A 238 5.01 -34.03 -17.32
C ASP A 238 5.51 -35.49 -17.37
N ASN A 239 5.71 -36.08 -16.19
CA ASN A 239 6.16 -37.47 -16.07
C ASN A 239 5.17 -38.50 -16.64
N GLU A 240 3.89 -38.11 -16.80
CA GLU A 240 2.83 -38.93 -17.40
C GLU A 240 2.75 -38.74 -18.93
N SER A 241 3.70 -38.02 -19.53
CA SER A 241 3.73 -37.68 -20.96
C SER A 241 2.56 -36.80 -21.43
N ASN A 242 1.90 -36.07 -20.53
CA ASN A 242 0.95 -35.03 -20.94
C ASN A 242 1.71 -33.78 -21.41
N HIS A 243 1.23 -33.18 -22.49
CA HIS A 243 1.77 -31.93 -23.01
C HIS A 243 1.07 -30.74 -22.36
N TRP A 244 1.85 -29.83 -21.78
CA TRP A 244 1.36 -28.64 -21.12
C TRP A 244 1.70 -27.40 -21.93
N THR A 245 0.71 -26.56 -22.17
CA THR A 245 0.90 -25.21 -22.72
C THR A 245 0.50 -24.20 -21.65
N ILE A 246 1.43 -23.35 -21.24
CA ILE A 246 1.26 -22.43 -20.11
C ILE A 246 1.28 -21.01 -20.66
N LEU A 247 0.16 -20.30 -20.52
CA LEU A 247 -0.06 -18.94 -20.99
C LEU A 247 0.00 -17.99 -19.80
N GLN A 248 1.11 -17.27 -19.65
CA GLN A 248 1.31 -16.32 -18.54
C GLN A 248 1.02 -14.89 -19.01
N TYR A 249 0.23 -14.17 -18.23
CA TYR A 249 -0.14 -12.77 -18.43
C TYR A 249 0.41 -11.96 -17.25
N HIS A 250 1.51 -11.24 -17.47
CA HIS A 250 2.15 -10.41 -16.46
C HIS A 250 1.66 -8.96 -16.58
N PHE A 251 1.28 -8.37 -15.45
CA PHE A 251 0.77 -7.00 -15.37
C PHE A 251 1.72 -6.15 -14.54
N PHE A 252 2.12 -5.00 -15.10
CA PHE A 252 2.96 -4.04 -14.41
C PHE A 252 2.17 -2.80 -14.02
N TYR A 253 2.23 -2.41 -12.75
CA TYR A 253 1.60 -1.19 -12.23
C TYR A 253 2.69 -0.22 -11.76
N ALA A 254 2.46 1.10 -11.93
CA ALA A 254 3.42 2.10 -11.48
C ALA A 254 3.58 2.15 -9.96
N PHE A 255 2.53 1.80 -9.21
CA PHE A 255 2.52 1.91 -7.75
C PHE A 255 1.42 1.04 -7.15
N ASN A 256 1.72 0.31 -6.08
CA ASN A 256 0.76 -0.37 -5.22
C ASN A 256 0.37 0.58 -4.09
N ASP A 257 -0.91 0.97 -3.98
CA ASP A 257 -1.38 1.91 -2.95
C ASP A 257 -2.30 1.27 -1.89
N TRP A 258 -2.17 -0.05 -1.66
CA TRP A 258 -3.09 -0.84 -0.84
C TRP A 258 -3.36 -0.25 0.55
N ARG A 259 -2.32 0.25 1.24
CA ARG A 259 -2.45 0.92 2.54
C ARG A 259 -3.40 2.11 2.51
N LEU A 260 -3.28 2.96 1.49
CA LEU A 260 -4.14 4.13 1.33
C LEU A 260 -5.54 3.73 0.86
N ALA A 261 -5.61 2.79 -0.08
CA ALA A 261 -6.83 2.37 -0.75
C ALA A 261 -7.80 1.60 0.14
N ALA A 262 -7.30 0.60 0.85
CA ALA A 262 -8.11 -0.39 1.57
C ALA A 262 -7.57 -0.74 2.96
N ASN A 263 -6.77 0.15 3.58
CA ASN A 263 -6.10 -0.10 4.87
C ASN A 263 -5.15 -1.31 4.81
N GLY A 264 -4.64 -1.63 3.63
CA GLY A 264 -3.69 -2.70 3.40
C GLY A 264 -2.38 -2.57 4.16
N MET A 265 -1.59 -3.65 4.13
CA MET A 265 -0.34 -3.72 4.87
C MET A 265 0.85 -3.08 4.16
N ASN A 266 0.75 -2.80 2.85
CA ASN A 266 1.83 -2.23 2.07
C ASN A 266 1.39 -1.10 1.13
N HIS A 267 2.37 -0.32 0.70
CA HIS A 267 2.33 0.41 -0.56
C HIS A 267 3.77 0.53 -1.08
N HIS A 268 3.98 0.52 -2.39
CA HIS A 268 5.32 0.61 -2.94
C HIS A 268 5.30 1.03 -4.40
N GLU A 269 6.39 1.64 -4.84
CA GLU A 269 6.62 1.90 -6.26
C GLU A 269 6.82 0.58 -7.00
N GLY A 270 6.26 0.50 -8.21
CA GLY A 270 6.25 -0.69 -9.05
C GLY A 270 5.39 -1.80 -8.48
N ASP A 271 4.70 -2.54 -9.34
CA ASP A 271 4.01 -3.77 -8.95
C ASP A 271 3.97 -4.77 -10.09
N TRP A 272 4.17 -6.05 -9.78
CA TRP A 272 4.19 -7.14 -10.77
C TRP A 272 3.25 -8.26 -10.35
N GLU A 273 2.14 -8.38 -11.09
CA GLU A 273 1.11 -9.39 -10.88
C GLU A 273 1.02 -10.36 -12.06
N LEU A 274 0.46 -11.54 -11.83
CA LEU A 274 0.43 -12.64 -12.79
C LEU A 274 -0.91 -13.37 -12.77
N VAL A 275 -1.50 -13.55 -13.95
CA VAL A 275 -2.52 -14.57 -14.19
C VAL A 275 -1.93 -15.59 -15.17
N ALA A 276 -2.19 -16.88 -14.98
CA ALA A 276 -1.74 -17.89 -15.93
C ALA A 276 -2.83 -18.91 -16.25
N VAL A 277 -2.99 -19.25 -17.53
CA VAL A 277 -3.88 -20.32 -18.01
C VAL A 277 -3.03 -21.52 -18.38
N TYR A 278 -3.32 -22.67 -17.77
CA TYR A 278 -2.64 -23.93 -18.08
C TYR A 278 -3.56 -24.80 -18.93
N LEU A 279 -3.04 -25.21 -20.09
CA LEU A 279 -3.68 -26.18 -20.96
C LEU A 279 -2.99 -27.53 -20.78
N LYS A 280 -3.76 -28.59 -20.58
CA LYS A 280 -3.29 -29.98 -20.53
C LYS A 280 -3.78 -30.69 -21.78
N ASN A 281 -2.86 -31.13 -22.64
CA ASN A 281 -3.14 -31.73 -23.95
C ASN A 281 -4.07 -30.83 -24.80
N ASP A 282 -3.72 -29.55 -24.90
CA ASP A 282 -4.45 -28.48 -25.61
C ASP A 282 -5.84 -28.11 -25.05
N GLU A 283 -6.31 -28.79 -24.00
CA GLU A 283 -7.56 -28.47 -23.31
C GLU A 283 -7.30 -27.63 -22.06
N PRO A 284 -8.11 -26.59 -21.79
CA PRO A 284 -7.90 -25.74 -20.63
C PRO A 284 -8.20 -26.48 -19.33
N TYR A 285 -7.23 -26.44 -18.41
CA TYR A 285 -7.24 -27.24 -17.19
C TYR A 285 -7.48 -26.38 -15.94
N VAL A 286 -6.70 -25.31 -15.76
CA VAL A 286 -6.75 -24.47 -14.56
C VAL A 286 -6.30 -23.04 -14.86
N VAL A 287 -6.80 -22.09 -14.08
CA VAL A 287 -6.31 -20.70 -14.08
C VAL A 287 -5.68 -20.41 -12.74
N LEU A 288 -4.49 -19.82 -12.78
CA LEU A 288 -3.76 -19.33 -11.64
C LEU A 288 -3.95 -17.82 -11.51
N PHE A 289 -4.17 -17.38 -10.28
CA PHE A 289 -4.30 -15.98 -9.90
C PHE A 289 -3.23 -15.65 -8.86
N SER A 290 -2.39 -14.65 -9.11
CA SER A 290 -1.42 -14.17 -8.12
C SER A 290 -2.13 -13.48 -6.96
N GLN A 291 -1.74 -13.82 -5.73
CA GLN A 291 -2.29 -13.25 -4.51
C GLN A 291 -1.16 -13.00 -3.52
N HIS A 292 -0.47 -11.87 -3.68
CA HIS A 292 0.75 -11.55 -2.93
C HIS A 292 1.77 -12.70 -2.97
N GLY A 293 2.47 -12.98 -1.87
CA GLY A 293 3.42 -14.09 -1.76
C GLY A 293 2.81 -15.51 -1.93
N ALA A 294 1.51 -15.62 -2.22
CA ALA A 294 0.80 -16.86 -2.50
C ALA A 294 0.22 -16.86 -3.94
N GLY A 295 -0.16 -18.04 -4.41
CA GLY A 295 -0.95 -18.20 -5.64
C GLY A 295 -2.22 -18.96 -5.31
N HIS A 296 -3.32 -18.59 -5.95
CA HIS A 296 -4.55 -19.38 -5.91
C HIS A 296 -4.81 -19.99 -7.28
N ILE A 297 -5.30 -21.22 -7.31
CA ILE A 297 -5.69 -21.89 -8.53
C ILE A 297 -7.18 -22.20 -8.52
N GLU A 298 -7.83 -21.99 -9.66
CA GLU A 298 -9.23 -22.35 -9.86
C GLU A 298 -9.32 -23.23 -11.09
N LYS A 299 -9.95 -24.40 -10.94
CA LYS A 299 -10.16 -25.33 -12.06
C LYS A 299 -11.00 -24.66 -13.15
N TRP A 300 -10.69 -24.95 -14.40
CA TRP A 300 -11.28 -24.27 -15.55
C TRP A 300 -12.82 -24.29 -15.55
N ASP A 301 -13.43 -25.39 -15.12
CA ASP A 301 -14.89 -25.56 -15.03
C ASP A 301 -15.57 -24.64 -14.00
N LYS A 302 -14.80 -24.14 -13.03
CA LYS A 302 -15.27 -23.22 -11.97
C LYS A 302 -14.87 -21.76 -12.19
N VAL A 303 -13.98 -21.50 -13.15
CA VAL A 303 -13.56 -20.14 -13.48
C VAL A 303 -14.73 -19.39 -14.10
N ASN A 304 -14.95 -18.16 -13.63
CA ASN A 304 -15.89 -17.27 -14.27
C ASN A 304 -15.30 -16.83 -15.61
N LEU A 305 -15.98 -17.18 -16.70
CA LEU A 305 -15.60 -16.77 -18.05
C LEU A 305 -16.49 -15.61 -18.48
N VAL A 306 -15.92 -14.72 -19.29
CA VAL A 306 -16.66 -13.61 -19.89
C VAL A 306 -17.77 -14.16 -20.78
N VAL A 307 -18.92 -13.49 -20.77
CA VAL A 307 -20.11 -13.88 -21.53
C VAL A 307 -20.34 -12.90 -22.68
N GLU A 308 -20.58 -13.43 -23.89
CA GLU A 308 -20.94 -12.62 -25.06
C GLU A 308 -22.38 -12.08 -24.99
N LYS A 309 -22.72 -11.15 -25.88
CA LYS A 309 -24.07 -10.54 -25.94
C LYS A 309 -25.23 -11.54 -25.97
N HIS A 310 -25.02 -12.69 -26.61
CA HIS A 310 -26.04 -13.73 -26.76
C HIS A 310 -26.06 -14.74 -25.60
N GLY A 311 -25.19 -14.61 -24.59
CA GLY A 311 -25.13 -15.51 -23.44
C GLY A 311 -24.14 -16.67 -23.57
N GLU A 312 -23.39 -16.75 -24.67
CA GLU A 312 -22.36 -17.76 -24.88
C GLU A 312 -21.13 -17.47 -24.02
N LYS A 313 -20.61 -18.50 -23.34
CA LYS A 313 -19.35 -18.40 -22.59
C LYS A 313 -18.19 -18.31 -23.58
N THR A 314 -17.30 -17.35 -23.35
CA THR A 314 -16.03 -17.24 -24.08
C THR A 314 -14.95 -18.08 -23.42
N THR A 315 -13.74 -18.03 -23.98
CA THR A 315 -12.50 -18.58 -23.41
C THR A 315 -11.73 -17.58 -22.54
N HIS A 316 -12.28 -16.37 -22.30
CA HIS A 316 -11.60 -15.30 -21.58
C HIS A 316 -11.90 -15.37 -20.07
N PRO A 317 -10.91 -15.64 -19.19
CA PRO A 317 -11.11 -15.62 -17.74
C PRO A 317 -11.48 -14.22 -17.24
N LEU A 318 -12.48 -14.14 -16.36
CA LEU A 318 -12.83 -12.93 -15.64
C LEU A 318 -12.02 -12.86 -14.35
N VAL A 319 -11.26 -11.78 -14.20
CA VAL A 319 -10.34 -11.55 -13.07
C VAL A 319 -10.81 -10.31 -12.30
N TYR A 320 -10.99 -10.46 -11.00
CA TYR A 320 -11.29 -9.34 -10.11
C TYR A 320 -10.01 -8.91 -9.42
N VAL A 321 -9.63 -7.65 -9.61
CA VAL A 321 -8.39 -7.09 -9.09
C VAL A 321 -8.67 -6.41 -7.74
N ALA A 322 -7.91 -6.79 -6.71
CA ALA A 322 -8.03 -6.18 -5.39
C ALA A 322 -7.54 -4.73 -5.41
N LEU A 323 -8.36 -3.87 -4.82
CA LEU A 323 -8.17 -2.43 -4.77
C LEU A 323 -6.82 -2.04 -4.15
N GLY A 324 -5.96 -1.41 -4.95
CA GLY A 324 -4.64 -0.89 -4.59
C GLY A 324 -3.56 -1.95 -4.39
N SER A 325 -3.91 -3.19 -4.04
CA SER A 325 -2.98 -4.31 -3.83
C SER A 325 -2.67 -5.08 -5.11
N HIS A 326 -3.57 -5.00 -6.09
CA HIS A 326 -3.55 -5.66 -7.39
C HIS A 326 -3.57 -7.19 -7.39
N ALA A 327 -3.73 -7.83 -6.23
CA ALA A 327 -3.95 -9.26 -6.16
C ALA A 327 -5.18 -9.67 -7.00
N ASN A 328 -5.12 -10.86 -7.59
CA ASN A 328 -6.07 -11.34 -8.58
C ASN A 328 -6.98 -12.43 -7.99
N TYR A 329 -8.28 -12.35 -8.31
CA TYR A 329 -9.30 -13.25 -7.78
C TYR A 329 -10.22 -13.75 -8.88
N SER A 330 -10.71 -14.99 -8.73
CA SER A 330 -11.64 -15.62 -9.67
C SER A 330 -13.10 -15.14 -9.49
N LYS A 331 -13.39 -14.54 -8.33
CA LYS A 331 -14.72 -14.09 -7.91
C LYS A 331 -14.63 -12.71 -7.27
N PRO A 332 -15.73 -11.93 -7.29
CA PRO A 332 -15.75 -10.69 -6.57
C PRO A 332 -15.86 -11.00 -5.08
N GLU A 333 -14.88 -10.57 -4.30
CA GLU A 333 -14.79 -10.93 -2.90
C GLU A 333 -14.08 -9.84 -2.08
N VAL A 334 -14.37 -9.87 -0.78
CA VAL A 334 -13.66 -9.10 0.24
C VAL A 334 -13.00 -10.11 1.16
N ILE A 335 -11.69 -10.27 1.00
CA ILE A 335 -10.92 -11.25 1.74
C ILE A 335 -10.21 -10.59 2.91
N ARG A 336 -10.30 -11.28 4.03
CA ARG A 336 -9.35 -11.18 5.13
C ARG A 336 -8.41 -12.35 5.00
N SER A 337 -7.16 -12.10 4.61
CA SER A 337 -6.22 -13.20 4.44
C SER A 337 -5.51 -13.48 5.77
N PRO A 338 -5.84 -14.58 6.50
CA PRO A 338 -5.19 -14.91 7.78
C PRO A 338 -3.68 -15.13 7.61
N ASN A 339 -3.28 -15.58 6.41
CA ASN A 339 -1.89 -15.84 6.04
C ASN A 339 -1.07 -14.55 5.88
N ILE A 340 -1.71 -13.41 5.61
CA ILE A 340 -1.05 -12.09 5.56
C ILE A 340 -0.78 -11.57 6.99
N TYR A 341 -1.48 -12.07 8.02
CA TYR A 341 -1.19 -11.72 9.42
C TYR A 341 0.08 -12.40 9.98
N LYS A 342 0.78 -13.22 9.19
CA LYS A 342 2.15 -13.67 9.52
C LYS A 342 3.19 -12.54 9.42
N THR A 343 2.80 -11.30 9.12
CA THR A 343 3.66 -10.12 9.26
C THR A 343 4.27 -10.01 10.66
N GLY A 344 5.41 -9.32 10.75
CA GLY A 344 6.19 -9.20 11.97
C GLY A 344 5.35 -8.77 13.19
N VAL A 345 5.76 -9.22 14.38
CA VAL A 345 5.08 -9.01 15.67
C VAL A 345 4.65 -7.54 15.87
N ILE A 346 5.49 -6.59 15.44
CA ILE A 346 5.23 -5.15 15.55
C ILE A 346 3.98 -4.73 14.78
N GLN A 347 3.80 -5.21 13.54
CA GLN A 347 2.68 -4.81 12.72
C GLN A 347 1.35 -5.38 13.25
N ARG A 348 1.35 -6.64 13.73
CA ARG A 348 0.20 -7.23 14.42
C ARG A 348 -0.21 -6.44 15.65
N LEU A 349 0.76 -6.11 16.49
CA LEU A 349 0.52 -5.33 17.71
C LEU A 349 -0.08 -3.95 17.40
N LEU A 350 0.41 -3.25 16.36
CA LEU A 350 -0.11 -1.95 15.96
C LEU A 350 -1.57 -2.01 15.50
N PHE A 351 -1.94 -3.01 14.70
CA PHE A 351 -3.33 -3.20 14.26
C PHE A 351 -4.26 -3.65 15.38
N TRP A 352 -3.76 -4.48 16.31
CA TRP A 352 -4.53 -4.85 17.50
C TRP A 352 -4.80 -3.63 18.39
N ILE A 353 -3.80 -2.79 18.63
CA ILE A 353 -3.95 -1.53 19.36
C ILE A 353 -4.97 -0.62 18.67
N ASP A 354 -4.94 -0.51 17.34
CA ASP A 354 -5.92 0.25 16.57
C ASP A 354 -7.36 -0.26 16.77
N GLY A 355 -7.56 -1.57 16.69
CA GLY A 355 -8.84 -2.22 16.94
C GLY A 355 -9.34 -1.99 18.36
N LEU A 356 -8.46 -2.12 19.35
CA LEU A 356 -8.76 -1.85 20.76
C LEU A 356 -9.16 -0.38 20.98
N ILE A 357 -8.45 0.56 20.37
CA ILE A 357 -8.76 2.00 20.47
C ILE A 357 -10.12 2.31 19.83
N HIS A 358 -10.39 1.81 18.64
CA HIS A 358 -11.68 1.99 17.96
C HIS A 358 -12.84 1.37 18.76
N TYR A 359 -12.59 0.22 19.38
CA TYR A 359 -13.56 -0.43 20.24
C TYR A 359 -13.83 0.36 21.53
N ILE A 360 -12.78 0.81 22.23
CA ILE A 360 -12.92 1.70 23.39
C ILE A 360 -13.68 2.97 22.98
N PHE A 361 -13.40 3.50 21.78
CA PHE A 361 -14.16 4.61 21.23
C PHE A 361 -15.64 4.27 21.04
N LEU A 362 -16.01 3.14 20.45
CA LEU A 362 -17.42 2.73 20.33
C LEU A 362 -18.13 2.67 21.68
N LEU A 363 -17.44 2.20 22.73
CA LEU A 363 -17.95 2.17 24.10
C LEU A 363 -18.09 3.57 24.73
N LEU A 364 -17.18 4.48 24.43
CA LEU A 364 -17.18 5.85 24.94
C LEU A 364 -17.91 6.85 24.02
N ASN A 365 -18.37 6.41 22.84
CA ASN A 365 -19.00 7.25 21.84
C ASN A 365 -20.30 7.83 22.40
N PRO A 366 -20.51 9.16 22.31
CA PRO A 366 -21.75 9.79 22.76
C PRO A 366 -22.99 9.38 21.94
N SER A 367 -22.82 8.76 20.76
CA SER A 367 -23.94 8.18 20.01
C SER A 367 -24.41 6.89 20.70
N GLN A 368 -25.64 6.89 21.21
CA GLN A 368 -26.24 5.72 21.85
C GLN A 368 -26.30 4.50 20.92
N LYS A 369 -26.48 4.70 19.60
CA LYS A 369 -26.57 3.59 18.63
C LYS A 369 -25.26 2.79 18.53
N ALA A 370 -24.13 3.46 18.37
CA ALA A 370 -22.81 2.81 18.28
C ALA A 370 -22.44 2.06 19.58
N ARG A 371 -22.75 2.66 20.74
CA ARG A 371 -22.55 2.01 22.04
C ARG A 371 -23.41 0.76 22.20
N GLN A 372 -24.68 0.80 21.75
CA GLN A 372 -25.59 -0.34 21.85
C GLN A 372 -25.14 -1.52 20.97
N ILE A 373 -24.59 -1.24 19.77
CA ILE A 373 -24.00 -2.25 18.88
C ILE A 373 -22.84 -2.97 19.59
N ALA A 374 -21.87 -2.21 20.12
CA ALA A 374 -20.72 -2.77 20.82
C ALA A 374 -21.15 -3.64 22.03
N LEU A 375 -22.14 -3.19 22.82
CA LEU A 375 -22.64 -3.94 23.97
C LEU A 375 -23.39 -5.23 23.59
N ASN A 376 -24.19 -5.21 22.52
CA ASN A 376 -24.93 -6.38 22.06
C ASN A 376 -23.99 -7.46 21.50
N GLU A 377 -22.90 -7.07 20.85
CA GLU A 377 -21.95 -8.01 20.25
C GLU A 377 -21.09 -8.73 21.31
N ILE A 378 -20.72 -8.03 22.40
CA ILE A 378 -20.10 -8.63 23.60
C ILE A 378 -21.04 -9.64 24.26
N ALA A 379 -22.33 -9.32 24.34
CA ALA A 379 -23.32 -10.21 24.93
C ALA A 379 -23.56 -11.46 24.07
N ALA A 380 -23.41 -11.35 22.74
CA ALA A 380 -23.58 -12.45 21.79
C ALA A 380 -22.34 -13.36 21.67
N ARG A 381 -21.14 -12.82 21.88
CA ARG A 381 -19.88 -13.56 21.77
C ARG A 381 -19.22 -13.68 23.15
N HIS A 382 -19.19 -14.89 23.73
CA HIS A 382 -18.39 -15.22 24.93
C HIS A 382 -16.87 -15.22 24.67
N THR A 383 -16.36 -14.22 23.95
CA THR A 383 -14.95 -14.10 23.58
C THR A 383 -14.20 -13.27 24.60
N ASP A 384 -13.01 -13.73 24.99
CA ASP A 384 -12.08 -12.96 25.80
C ASP A 384 -11.57 -11.76 24.97
N ILE A 385 -12.06 -10.57 25.30
CA ILE A 385 -11.83 -9.29 24.58
C ILE A 385 -10.33 -8.93 24.52
N LEU A 386 -9.51 -9.55 25.37
CA LEU A 386 -8.06 -9.33 25.40
C LEU A 386 -7.28 -10.18 24.39
N THR A 387 -7.93 -11.08 23.65
CA THR A 387 -7.27 -11.87 22.60
C THR A 387 -7.00 -11.01 21.36
N GLU A 388 -5.89 -11.29 20.65
CA GLU A 388 -5.48 -10.52 19.46
C GLU A 388 -6.56 -10.54 18.35
N ASP A 389 -7.37 -11.60 18.31
CA ASP A 389 -8.39 -11.82 17.28
C ASP A 389 -9.79 -11.32 17.67
N ALA A 390 -10.04 -10.92 18.93
CA ALA A 390 -11.37 -10.56 19.41
C ALA A 390 -12.01 -9.42 18.61
N PHE A 391 -11.20 -8.42 18.23
CA PHE A 391 -11.65 -7.27 17.47
C PHE A 391 -11.73 -7.57 15.97
N ALA A 392 -11.13 -8.67 15.52
CA ALA A 392 -11.10 -8.98 14.11
C ALA A 392 -12.51 -9.19 13.60
N GLU A 393 -13.36 -9.96 14.26
CA GLU A 393 -14.66 -10.36 13.70
C GLU A 393 -15.81 -9.36 13.83
N LEU A 394 -15.57 -8.18 14.41
CA LEU A 394 -16.63 -7.20 14.67
C LEU A 394 -17.20 -6.61 13.38
N ARG A 395 -18.54 -6.64 13.24
CA ARG A 395 -19.27 -6.09 12.09
C ARG A 395 -20.43 -5.19 12.50
N ASP A 396 -20.73 -4.19 11.68
CA ASP A 396 -21.91 -3.34 11.85
C ASP A 396 -23.18 -3.99 11.31
N GLU A 397 -24.33 -3.32 11.47
CA GLU A 397 -25.65 -3.81 11.01
C GLU A 397 -25.74 -4.01 9.50
N GLU A 398 -24.82 -3.45 8.72
CA GLU A 398 -24.72 -3.57 7.26
C GLU A 398 -23.60 -4.55 6.84
N ASP A 399 -23.12 -5.38 7.77
CA ASP A 399 -22.07 -6.38 7.58
C ASP A 399 -20.68 -5.77 7.26
N HIS A 400 -20.50 -4.47 7.53
CA HIS A 400 -19.21 -3.82 7.39
C HIS A 400 -18.31 -4.13 8.57
N TYR A 401 -17.01 -4.27 8.33
CA TYR A 401 -16.06 -4.43 9.41
C TYR A 401 -15.95 -3.14 10.24
N LEU A 402 -16.20 -3.27 11.54
CA LEU A 402 -16.13 -2.17 12.51
C LEU A 402 -14.69 -1.69 12.76
N VAL A 403 -13.71 -2.56 12.47
CA VAL A 403 -12.29 -2.30 12.63
C VAL A 403 -11.63 -2.13 11.28
N SER A 404 -10.72 -1.15 11.19
CA SER A 404 -9.84 -0.81 10.06
C SER A 404 -8.74 -1.86 9.81
N LEU A 405 -9.06 -3.15 9.88
CA LEU A 405 -8.11 -4.20 9.54
C LEU A 405 -7.78 -4.20 8.03
N PRO A 406 -6.61 -4.69 7.63
CA PRO A 406 -6.25 -4.86 6.22
C PRO A 406 -7.22 -5.79 5.49
N LEU A 407 -7.78 -5.31 4.39
CA LEU A 407 -8.71 -6.06 3.53
C LEU A 407 -8.22 -6.06 2.09
N GLU A 408 -8.33 -7.21 1.43
CA GLU A 408 -8.24 -7.31 -0.02
C GLU A 408 -9.66 -7.19 -0.57
N MET A 409 -9.88 -6.22 -1.45
CA MET A 409 -11.22 -5.87 -1.92
C MET A 409 -11.28 -5.96 -3.43
N ALA A 410 -11.69 -7.11 -3.94
CA ALA A 410 -11.81 -7.39 -5.36
C ALA A 410 -13.26 -7.18 -5.83
N THR A 411 -13.77 -5.95 -5.72
CA THR A 411 -15.21 -5.67 -5.91
C THR A 411 -15.64 -5.69 -7.38
N GLY A 412 -14.81 -5.15 -8.27
CA GLY A 412 -15.04 -5.13 -9.72
C GLY A 412 -16.17 -4.21 -10.20
N ASP A 413 -16.61 -3.23 -9.40
CA ASP A 413 -17.67 -2.25 -9.73
C ASP A 413 -17.21 -1.06 -10.59
N GLY A 414 -15.93 -1.00 -10.92
CA GLY A 414 -15.30 0.12 -11.60
C GLY A 414 -14.95 -0.14 -13.05
N PHE A 415 -13.69 0.12 -13.37
CA PHE A 415 -13.17 0.04 -14.73
C PHE A 415 -12.91 -1.42 -15.14
N ARG A 416 -13.02 -1.70 -16.44
CA ARG A 416 -12.84 -3.03 -17.01
C ARG A 416 -11.86 -2.96 -18.18
N ILE A 417 -10.87 -3.86 -18.18
CA ILE A 417 -9.86 -3.97 -19.24
C ILE A 417 -9.93 -5.35 -19.88
N GLY A 418 -9.80 -5.39 -21.20
CA GLY A 418 -9.91 -6.56 -22.07
C GLY A 418 -11.09 -6.47 -23.03
N ARG A 419 -11.33 -7.55 -23.77
CA ARG A 419 -12.30 -7.63 -24.87
C ARG A 419 -13.67 -7.05 -24.52
N LYS A 420 -14.23 -6.22 -25.40
CA LYS A 420 -15.57 -5.61 -25.25
C LYS A 420 -16.68 -6.66 -25.43
N THR A 421 -17.34 -7.02 -24.33
CA THR A 421 -18.46 -7.99 -24.31
C THR A 421 -19.65 -7.46 -23.48
N ALA A 422 -20.68 -8.29 -23.26
CA ALA A 422 -21.88 -7.93 -22.52
C ALA A 422 -21.68 -7.97 -20.99
N HIS A 423 -20.96 -6.99 -20.47
CA HIS A 423 -20.61 -6.86 -19.05
C HIS A 423 -21.80 -6.68 -18.08
N LEU A 424 -22.99 -6.30 -18.57
CA LEU A 424 -24.19 -6.08 -17.73
C LEU A 424 -24.70 -7.34 -17.02
N ARG A 425 -24.26 -8.53 -17.44
CA ARG A 425 -24.67 -9.82 -16.86
C ARG A 425 -23.68 -10.41 -15.85
N GLU A 426 -22.52 -9.77 -15.68
CA GLU A 426 -21.45 -10.24 -14.80
C GLU A 426 -21.69 -9.73 -13.36
N HIS A 427 -21.46 -10.58 -12.36
CA HIS A 427 -21.61 -10.22 -10.95
C HIS A 427 -20.48 -9.29 -10.47
N PHE A 428 -20.77 -8.37 -9.56
CA PHE A 428 -19.78 -7.53 -8.88
C PHE A 428 -20.29 -7.14 -7.50
N LEU A 429 -19.37 -6.75 -6.62
CA LEU A 429 -19.69 -6.17 -5.32
C LEU A 429 -19.56 -4.66 -5.40
N LYS A 430 -20.28 -3.93 -4.55
CA LYS A 430 -20.24 -2.46 -4.49
C LYS A 430 -19.19 -1.99 -3.50
N SER A 431 -18.25 -1.15 -3.94
CA SER A 431 -17.14 -0.67 -3.10
C SER A 431 -17.60 0.26 -1.97
N ASP A 432 -18.68 1.02 -2.16
CA ASP A 432 -19.32 1.87 -1.16
C ASP A 432 -19.99 1.08 -0.03
N SER A 433 -20.41 -0.16 -0.31
CA SER A 433 -20.92 -1.13 0.68
C SER A 433 -19.83 -1.75 1.55
N TYR A 434 -18.61 -1.22 1.56
CA TYR A 434 -17.53 -1.70 2.43
C TYR A 434 -16.58 -0.58 2.85
N LEU A 435 -16.30 0.36 1.94
CA LEU A 435 -15.53 1.56 2.24
C LEU A 435 -16.49 2.65 2.71
N LYS A 436 -16.68 2.78 4.02
CA LYS A 436 -17.51 3.82 4.66
C LYS A 436 -17.06 5.22 4.23
N ARG A 437 -17.63 5.76 3.14
CA ARG A 437 -17.60 7.13 2.58
C ARG A 437 -16.25 7.88 2.44
N SER A 438 -15.25 7.70 3.30
CA SER A 438 -13.98 8.45 3.28
C SER A 438 -12.98 7.94 2.24
N LYS A 439 -13.04 6.65 1.89
CA LYS A 439 -12.09 6.01 0.95
C LYS A 439 -12.65 5.72 -0.45
N SER A 440 -13.95 5.84 -0.68
CA SER A 440 -14.56 5.60 -2.00
C SER A 440 -14.47 6.82 -2.94
N ALA A 441 -14.34 8.03 -2.40
CA ALA A 441 -14.29 9.28 -3.17
C ALA A 441 -12.85 9.71 -3.55
N ARG A 442 -12.01 8.78 -3.99
CA ARG A 442 -10.65 9.10 -4.45
C ARG A 442 -10.72 9.71 -5.85
N LYS A 443 -9.89 10.72 -6.10
CA LYS A 443 -9.59 11.12 -7.47
C LYS A 443 -8.91 9.95 -8.19
N THR A 444 -9.49 9.54 -9.32
CA THR A 444 -8.98 8.47 -10.19
C THR A 444 -8.80 9.01 -11.61
N THR A 445 -7.84 8.44 -12.34
CA THR A 445 -7.63 8.69 -13.77
C THR A 445 -7.66 7.33 -14.45
N HIS A 446 -8.54 7.14 -15.42
CA HIS A 446 -8.67 5.87 -16.12
C HIS A 446 -7.97 5.91 -17.48
N PRO A 447 -7.46 4.77 -17.98
CA PRO A 447 -7.08 4.60 -19.38
C PRO A 447 -8.21 5.06 -20.32
N LYS A 448 -7.86 5.69 -21.45
CA LYS A 448 -8.86 6.15 -22.44
C LYS A 448 -9.46 5.00 -23.24
N VAL A 449 -8.76 3.88 -23.27
CA VAL A 449 -9.18 2.65 -23.95
C VAL A 449 -9.19 1.50 -22.97
N ASN A 450 -10.06 0.54 -23.25
CA ASN A 450 -10.27 -0.62 -22.39
C ASN A 450 -9.66 -1.89 -23.00
N GLU A 451 -9.11 -1.81 -24.21
CA GLU A 451 -8.53 -2.95 -24.92
C GLU A 451 -7.06 -3.09 -24.58
N TRP A 452 -6.60 -4.34 -24.47
CA TRP A 452 -5.22 -4.64 -24.19
C TRP A 452 -4.30 -4.30 -25.37
N GLN A 453 -3.07 -3.93 -25.05
CA GLN A 453 -1.93 -4.15 -25.92
C GLN A 453 -1.13 -5.33 -25.37
N CYS A 454 -0.95 -6.37 -26.19
CA CYS A 454 -0.11 -7.51 -25.86
C CYS A 454 1.35 -7.24 -26.26
N VAL A 455 2.28 -7.44 -25.33
CA VAL A 455 3.72 -7.49 -25.62
C VAL A 455 4.24 -8.90 -25.33
N LEU A 456 4.85 -9.55 -26.33
CA LEU A 456 5.39 -10.89 -26.16
C LEU A 456 6.67 -10.85 -25.32
N LEU A 457 6.67 -11.57 -24.21
CA LEU A 457 7.76 -11.62 -23.23
C LEU A 457 8.74 -12.78 -23.49
N ASN A 458 8.40 -13.72 -24.39
CA ASN A 458 9.27 -14.83 -24.80
C ASN A 458 10.64 -14.37 -25.34
N SER A 459 10.72 -13.17 -25.92
CA SER A 459 11.99 -12.60 -26.40
C SER A 459 12.90 -12.13 -25.26
N GLU A 460 12.42 -12.12 -24.02
CA GLU A 460 13.08 -11.59 -22.82
C GLU A 460 13.77 -10.23 -23.05
N PRO A 461 12.99 -9.13 -23.19
CA PRO A 461 13.55 -7.79 -23.29
C PRO A 461 14.61 -7.50 -22.21
N ASP A 462 15.62 -6.69 -22.52
CA ASP A 462 16.77 -6.41 -21.65
C ASP A 462 16.39 -6.16 -20.18
N TRP A 463 15.33 -5.39 -19.93
CA TRP A 463 14.88 -5.05 -18.57
C TRP A 463 14.41 -6.27 -17.74
N VAL A 464 14.03 -7.39 -18.38
CA VAL A 464 13.68 -8.65 -17.69
C VAL A 464 14.89 -9.22 -16.95
N GLN A 465 16.10 -8.94 -17.41
CA GLN A 465 17.33 -9.39 -16.75
C GLN A 465 17.69 -8.57 -15.50
N TYR A 466 16.99 -7.47 -15.24
CA TYR A 466 17.25 -6.64 -14.07
C TYR A 466 16.88 -7.36 -12.76
N LYS A 467 17.90 -7.57 -11.90
CA LYS A 467 17.78 -8.31 -10.63
C LYS A 467 17.47 -7.44 -9.41
N GLY A 468 17.46 -6.12 -9.59
CA GLY A 468 17.19 -5.17 -8.51
C GLY A 468 15.70 -5.01 -8.20
N LEU A 469 15.40 -4.06 -7.32
CA LEU A 469 14.02 -3.73 -6.92
C LEU A 469 13.40 -2.66 -7.82
N TRP A 470 12.13 -2.84 -8.16
CA TRP A 470 11.32 -1.94 -9.00
C TRP A 470 10.66 -0.81 -8.21
N GLY A 471 11.35 -0.31 -7.19
CA GLY A 471 10.88 0.73 -6.28
C GLY A 471 11.85 0.89 -5.12
N VAL A 472 11.67 1.92 -4.30
CA VAL A 472 12.56 2.20 -3.16
C VAL A 472 12.72 0.97 -2.24
N LYS A 473 13.94 0.75 -1.77
CA LYS A 473 14.22 -0.20 -0.68
C LYS A 473 13.83 0.42 0.66
N SER A 474 12.86 -0.19 1.35
CA SER A 474 12.38 0.19 2.67
C SER A 474 12.97 -0.71 3.77
N TRP A 475 12.82 -0.31 5.03
CA TRP A 475 13.20 -1.14 6.18
C TRP A 475 12.27 -2.35 6.32
N LEU A 476 10.98 -2.15 6.00
CA LEU A 476 9.99 -3.22 5.90
C LEU A 476 10.05 -3.82 4.49
N VAL A 477 10.20 -5.14 4.41
CA VAL A 477 10.36 -5.86 3.15
C VAL A 477 9.13 -5.69 2.24
N GLU A 478 7.94 -5.78 2.82
CA GLU A 478 6.67 -5.63 2.09
C GLU A 478 6.43 -4.19 1.59
N GLU A 479 7.11 -3.20 2.16
CA GLU A 479 7.10 -1.79 1.76
C GLU A 479 8.21 -1.44 0.75
N SER A 480 9.03 -2.43 0.41
CA SER A 480 10.08 -2.25 -0.60
C SER A 480 9.52 -2.62 -1.96
N GLY A 481 9.91 -1.87 -2.99
CA GLY A 481 9.56 -2.19 -4.38
C GLY A 481 9.79 -3.67 -4.70
N PRO A 482 8.94 -4.29 -5.52
CA PRO A 482 9.05 -5.72 -5.81
C PRO A 482 10.21 -5.98 -6.76
N PRO A 483 10.77 -7.20 -6.79
CA PRO A 483 11.67 -7.57 -7.87
C PRO A 483 10.87 -7.78 -9.17
N GLY A 484 11.56 -7.83 -10.30
CA GLY A 484 10.94 -8.09 -11.60
C GLY A 484 10.23 -9.45 -11.71
N PRO A 485 9.65 -9.76 -12.88
CA PRO A 485 8.86 -10.98 -13.06
C PRO A 485 9.72 -12.26 -13.04
N LYS A 486 11.01 -12.16 -13.42
CA LYS A 486 11.95 -13.29 -13.54
C LYS A 486 12.68 -13.65 -12.26
N TRP A 487 13.14 -12.65 -11.51
CA TRP A 487 14.05 -12.84 -10.38
C TRP A 487 13.34 -12.75 -9.03
N ASP A 488 13.77 -13.54 -8.05
CA ASP A 488 13.31 -13.46 -6.66
C ASP A 488 13.81 -12.20 -5.96
N ARG A 489 13.30 -11.93 -4.75
CA ARG A 489 13.71 -10.76 -3.99
C ARG A 489 15.16 -10.93 -3.50
N PRO A 490 16.05 -9.93 -3.71
CA PRO A 490 17.38 -9.94 -3.11
C PRO A 490 17.32 -10.03 -1.58
N GLN A 491 18.05 -10.98 -1.00
CA GLN A 491 18.13 -11.15 0.46
C GLN A 491 19.39 -10.48 1.02
N LYS A 492 19.31 -10.02 2.27
CA LYS A 492 20.37 -9.20 2.90
C LYS A 492 21.72 -9.93 3.03
N ASP A 493 21.68 -11.26 3.21
CA ASP A 493 22.85 -12.08 3.51
C ASP A 493 23.14 -13.13 2.41
N GLN A 494 22.53 -12.99 1.24
CA GLN A 494 22.74 -13.88 0.10
C GLN A 494 23.34 -13.09 -1.07
N THR A 495 24.40 -13.63 -1.68
CA THR A 495 24.97 -13.08 -2.91
C THR A 495 24.25 -13.68 -4.12
N GLY A 496 23.80 -12.81 -5.03
CA GLY A 496 23.01 -13.21 -6.18
C GLY A 496 21.54 -13.48 -5.87
N VAL A 497 20.79 -13.76 -6.92
CA VAL A 497 19.32 -13.90 -6.87
C VAL A 497 18.92 -15.12 -7.69
N LEU A 498 17.99 -15.90 -7.14
CA LEU A 498 17.42 -17.05 -7.81
C LEU A 498 16.33 -16.64 -8.80
N GLU A 499 16.14 -17.46 -9.81
CA GLU A 499 14.99 -17.31 -10.70
C GLU A 499 13.73 -17.76 -9.98
N ARG A 500 12.65 -16.97 -10.10
CA ARG A 500 11.37 -17.29 -9.47
C ARG A 500 10.87 -18.63 -9.99
N LYS A 501 10.33 -19.45 -9.08
CA LYS A 501 9.75 -20.75 -9.47
C LYS A 501 8.66 -20.62 -10.53
N ARG A 502 7.79 -19.62 -10.40
CA ARG A 502 6.75 -19.29 -11.39
C ARG A 502 7.30 -18.90 -12.78
N TRP A 503 8.56 -18.49 -12.86
CA TRP A 503 9.21 -18.15 -14.13
C TRP A 503 9.95 -19.34 -14.73
N GLY A 504 10.85 -19.97 -13.97
CA GLY A 504 11.72 -21.04 -14.48
C GLY A 504 11.10 -22.44 -14.46
N ARG A 505 10.14 -22.70 -13.55
CA ARG A 505 9.52 -24.03 -13.32
C ARG A 505 8.01 -23.91 -13.04
N PRO A 506 7.22 -23.33 -13.95
CA PRO A 506 5.81 -23.02 -13.71
C PRO A 506 4.91 -24.26 -13.55
N LEU A 507 5.24 -25.41 -14.15
CA LEU A 507 4.48 -26.65 -13.94
C LEU A 507 4.74 -27.24 -12.54
N GLU A 508 5.99 -27.21 -12.06
CA GLU A 508 6.29 -27.59 -10.67
C GLU A 508 5.57 -26.69 -9.66
N TRP A 509 5.43 -25.39 -9.99
CA TRP A 509 4.69 -24.46 -9.15
C TRP A 509 3.19 -24.79 -9.12
N LEU A 510 2.59 -25.12 -10.27
CA LEU A 510 1.21 -25.60 -10.32
C LEU A 510 1.03 -26.84 -9.43
N ALA A 511 1.93 -27.82 -9.54
CA ALA A 511 1.87 -29.04 -8.75
C ALA A 511 2.00 -28.79 -7.22
N GLU A 512 2.62 -27.68 -6.80
CA GLU A 512 2.63 -27.28 -5.39
C GLU A 512 1.32 -26.68 -4.94
N LEU A 513 0.69 -25.85 -5.79
CA LEU A 513 -0.61 -25.22 -5.50
C LEU A 513 -1.76 -26.24 -5.51
N GLU A 514 -1.63 -27.34 -6.25
CA GLU A 514 -2.60 -28.44 -6.23
C GLU A 514 -2.54 -29.29 -4.95
N LYS A 515 -1.44 -29.23 -4.18
CA LYS A 515 -1.36 -29.95 -2.92
C LYS A 515 -2.30 -29.28 -1.90
N PRO A 516 -3.11 -30.05 -1.15
CA PRO A 516 -3.90 -29.49 -0.07
C PRO A 516 -2.97 -28.75 0.91
N LEU A 517 -3.35 -27.52 1.28
CA LEU A 517 -2.70 -26.80 2.37
C LEU A 517 -2.73 -27.71 3.62
N GLN A 518 -1.55 -28.13 4.08
CA GLN A 518 -1.40 -29.00 5.26
C GLN A 518 -1.73 -28.26 6.56
#